data_AF-A0A1F8DS20-F1
#
_entry.id   AF-A0A1F8DS20-F1
#
_cell.length_a   1.000
_cell.length_b   1.000
_cell.length_c   1.000
_cell.angle_alpha   90.00
_cell.angle_beta   90.00
_cell.angle_gamma   90.00
#
_symmetry.space_group_name_H-M   'P 1'
#
loop_
_entity.id
_entity.type
_entity.pdbx_description
1 polymer ?
#
loop_
_entity_poly.entity_id
_entity_poly.type
_entity_poly.pdbx_seq_one_letter_code
_entity_poly.pdbx_strand_id
1 'polypeptide(L)' 'MAERLKKINFKQLSNIEEIWQAHKIRNRIVHEPDFHIARGEAWMIIEMYKKAFKELGLID' A
#
# COMPACT_ATOMS: atom_id res chain seq x y z
N MET A 1 7.57 7.33 -4.34
CA MET A 1 7.30 6.66 -3.05
C MET A 1 8.16 5.42 -2.84
N ALA A 2 8.43 4.64 -3.89
CA ALA A 2 9.34 3.48 -3.84
C ALA A 2 10.66 3.73 -3.07
N GLU A 3 11.40 4.79 -3.37
CA GLU A 3 12.66 5.11 -2.65
C GLU A 3 12.47 5.46 -1.17
N ARG A 4 11.27 5.87 -0.75
CA ARG A 4 10.94 6.09 0.67
C ARG A 4 10.56 4.76 1.35
N LEU A 5 9.81 3.90 0.66
CA LEU A 5 9.46 2.56 1.15
C LEU A 5 10.70 1.68 1.35
N LYS A 6 11.73 1.80 0.48
CA LYS A 6 13.02 1.10 0.65
C LYS A 6 13.76 1.47 1.93
N LYS A 7 13.47 2.64 2.50
CA LYS A 7 14.11 3.14 3.73
C LYS A 7 13.39 2.71 4.99
N ILE A 8 12.19 2.14 4.87
CA ILE A 8 11.44 1.63 6.02
C ILE A 8 11.96 0.23 6.35
N ASN A 9 12.38 0.02 7.59
CA ASN A 9 12.82 -1.28 8.07
C ASN A 9 11.59 -2.16 8.38
N PHE A 10 11.65 -3.46 8.07
CA PHE A 10 10.64 -4.47 8.48
C PHE A 10 10.27 -4.40 9.96
N LYS A 11 11.18 -3.95 10.83
CA LYS A 11 10.89 -3.72 12.27
C LYS A 11 9.86 -2.62 12.54
N GLN A 12 9.56 -1.75 11.57
CA GLN A 12 8.66 -0.59 11.73
C GLN A 12 7.26 -0.82 11.14
N LEU A 13 7.10 -1.81 10.25
CA LEU A 13 5.84 -2.16 9.60
C LEU A 13 5.78 -3.66 9.37
N SER A 14 4.86 -4.34 10.03
CA SER A 14 4.65 -5.79 9.92
C SER A 14 4.14 -6.21 8.54
N ASN A 15 3.63 -5.27 7.75
CA ASN A 15 3.05 -5.51 6.43
C ASN A 15 3.72 -4.73 5.30
N ILE A 16 5.02 -4.46 5.40
CA ILE A 16 5.75 -3.68 4.40
C ILE A 16 5.66 -4.29 2.98
N GLU A 17 5.67 -5.61 2.83
CA GLU A 17 5.48 -6.30 1.55
C GLU A 17 4.09 -6.02 0.94
N GLU A 18 3.04 -6.02 1.76
CA GLU A 18 1.69 -5.68 1.33
C GLU A 18 1.62 -4.23 0.84
N ILE A 19 2.29 -3.30 1.55
CA ILE A 19 2.38 -1.90 1.15
C ILE A 19 3.14 -1.74 -0.18
N TRP A 20 4.15 -2.57 -0.44
CA TRP A 20 4.81 -2.62 -1.73
C TRP A 20 3.87 -3.08 -2.85
N GLN A 21 3.03 -4.08 -2.63
CA GLN A 21 2.03 -4.52 -3.61
C GLN A 21 0.98 -3.44 -3.85
N ALA A 22 0.42 -2.87 -2.79
CA ALA A 22 -0.51 -1.76 -2.83
C ALA A 22 0.06 -0.56 -3.61
N HIS A 23 1.35 -0.23 -3.39
CA HIS A 23 2.01 0.86 -4.12
C HIS A 23 2.14 0.58 -5.61
N LYS A 24 2.45 -0.67 -6.00
CA LYS A 24 2.51 -1.07 -7.42
C LYS A 24 1.14 -0.91 -8.07
N ILE A 25 0.08 -1.38 -7.44
CA ILE A 25 -1.28 -1.27 -7.98
C ILE A 25 -1.69 0.20 -8.11
N ARG A 26 -1.40 1.04 -7.10
CA ARG A 26 -1.58 2.50 -7.21
C ARG A 26 -0.83 3.10 -8.40
N ASN A 27 0.39 2.64 -8.69
CA ASN A 27 1.15 3.14 -9.83
C ASN A 27 0.49 2.75 -11.16
N ARG A 28 -0.05 1.53 -11.26
CA ARG A 28 -0.82 1.09 -12.43
C ARG A 28 -2.04 1.97 -12.63
N ILE A 29 -2.83 2.25 -11.59
CA ILE A 29 -3.97 3.18 -11.65
C ILE A 29 -3.59 4.55 -12.23
N VAL A 30 -2.40 5.06 -11.89
CA VAL A 30 -1.95 6.38 -12.36
C VAL A 30 -1.39 6.35 -13.79
N HIS A 31 -0.70 5.27 -14.18
CA HIS A 31 0.07 5.21 -15.41
C HIS A 31 -0.59 4.39 -16.54
N GLU A 32 -1.56 3.54 -16.21
CA GLU A 32 -2.30 2.69 -17.15
C GLU A 32 -3.77 3.14 -17.18
N PRO A 33 -4.19 4.00 -18.15
CA PRO A 33 -5.55 4.54 -18.19
C PRO A 33 -6.66 3.47 -18.28
N ASP A 34 -6.35 2.33 -18.90
CA ASP A 34 -7.28 1.20 -19.05
C ASP A 34 -7.21 0.19 -17.90
N PHE A 35 -6.38 0.45 -16.88
CA PHE A 35 -6.27 -0.42 -15.73
C PHE A 35 -7.51 -0.31 -14.84
N HIS A 36 -8.27 -1.40 -14.78
CA HIS A 36 -9.42 -1.53 -13.91
C HIS A 36 -9.10 -2.48 -12.76
N ILE A 37 -9.56 -2.11 -11.57
CA ILE A 37 -9.40 -2.91 -10.36
C ILE A 37 -10.78 -3.33 -9.84
N ALA A 38 -10.90 -4.60 -9.45
CA ALA A 38 -12.14 -5.08 -8.84
C ALA A 38 -12.36 -4.42 -7.46
N ARG A 39 -13.62 -4.14 -7.10
CA ARG A 39 -13.96 -3.53 -5.80
C ARG A 39 -13.36 -4.29 -4.60
N GLY A 40 -13.34 -5.62 -4.65
CA GLY A 40 -12.75 -6.44 -3.59
C GLY A 40 -11.24 -6.23 -3.46
N GLU A 41 -10.53 -6.14 -4.58
CA GLU A 41 -9.08 -5.88 -4.59
C GLU A 41 -8.77 -4.46 -4.11
N ALA A 42 -9.56 -3.46 -4.54
CA ALA A 42 -9.47 -2.10 -4.03
C ALA A 42 -9.68 -2.05 -2.51
N TRP A 43 -10.65 -2.80 -1.99
CA TRP A 43 -10.89 -2.88 -0.54
C TRP A 43 -9.71 -3.51 0.21
N MET A 44 -9.13 -4.59 -0.31
CA MET A 44 -7.94 -5.21 0.29
C MET A 44 -6.77 -4.23 0.36
N ILE A 45 -6.52 -3.46 -0.70
CA ILE A 45 -5.45 -2.44 -0.73
C ILE A 45 -5.68 -1.37 0.34
N ILE A 46 -6.92 -0.94 0.53
CA ILE A 46 -7.28 0.04 1.57
C ILE A 46 -6.98 -0.52 2.96
N GLU A 47 -7.37 -1.77 3.23
CA GLU A 47 -7.10 -2.41 4.52
C GLU A 47 -5.58 -2.60 4.77
N MET A 48 -4.78 -2.89 3.73
CA MET A 48 -3.31 -2.93 3.84
C MET A 48 -2.74 -1.58 4.28
N TYR A 49 -3.17 -0.48 3.64
CA TYR A 49 -2.75 0.87 4.04
C TYR A 49 -3.20 1.25 5.45
N LYS A 50 -4.45 0.92 5.79
CA LYS A 50 -5.01 1.16 7.13
C LYS A 50 -4.21 0.44 8.21
N LYS A 51 -3.83 -0.83 8.00
CA LYS A 51 -2.95 -1.57 8.92
C LYS A 51 -1.62 -0.85 9.12
N ALA A 52 -0.96 -0.43 8.04
CA ALA A 52 0.31 0.29 8.14
C ALA A 52 0.15 1.63 8.87
N PHE A 53 -0.93 2.36 8.63
CA PHE A 53 -1.18 3.64 9.30
C PHE A 53 -1.48 3.47 10.80
N LYS A 54 -2.17 2.40 11.20
CA LYS A 54 -2.34 2.04 12.62
C LYS A 54 -1.00 1.73 13.28
N GLU A 55 -0.16 0.91 12.66
CA GLU A 55 1.16 0.55 13.21
C GLU A 55 2.11 1.75 13.31
N LEU A 56 1.97 2.73 12.42
CA LEU A 56 2.69 4.00 12.48
C LEU A 56 2.06 5.01 13.46
N GLY A 57 0.93 4.69 14.10
CA GLY A 57 0.22 5.58 15.02
C GLY A 57 -0.39 6.82 14.36
N LEU A 58 -0.72 6.74 13.06
CA LEU A 58 -1.31 7.85 12.30
C LEU A 58 -2.83 7.88 12.37
N ILE A 59 -3.45 6.73 12.62
CA ILE A 59 -4.91 6.55 12.76
C ILE A 59 -5.20 5.47 13.81
N ASP A 60 -6.41 5.51 14.37
CA ASP A 60 -6.90 4.55 15.38
C ASP A 60 -7.45 3.24 14.81
#